data_AF-A0A3L8C764-F1
#
_entry.id   AF-A0A3L8C764-F1
#
_cell.length_a   1.000
_cell.length_b   1.000
_cell.length_c   1.000
_cell.angle_alpha   90.00
_cell.angle_beta   90.00
_cell.angle_gamma   90.00
#
_symmetry.space_group_name_H-M   'P 1'
#
loop_
_entity.id
_entity.type
_entity.pdbx_description
1 polymer ?
#
loop_
_entity_poly.entity_id
_entity_poly.type
_entity_poly.pdbx_seq_one_letter_code
_entity_poly.pdbx_strand_id
1 'polypeptide(L)'
;MHEQVKDYYGKTLQSSQDLQTNACCTDASLPDYLKPILAKIHDEVMTRYYGCGLIAPDLLSGMRILDLGSGSGRDCYALSALVGESGFVVGVDMTDEQLDIANAHIDYHAEQFGYQAPNVQFFKGYIEKLDELDLADNSFDIIVSNCVINLSPDKEAVLKQAHRLLKPGGEMYFSDVYSSKRVPQELVSDPLLYGECLSGALYWNDFVNLAKTCGFADPRLVEDRPLTIDNPAIEARIGHIEFFSATYRLFKIDDLEPACEDYGQAVIYKGTIPHRPQHFLLDKHHFIETGKVFPVCGNTYRMLNETRFKDHFEFIGSWDTHYGIFEGCGTSLPYDRVLTESSNGGGSCC
;
A
#
# COMPACT_ATOMS: atom_id res chain seq x y z
N MET A 1 -6.31 -23.66 0.01
CA MET A 1 -6.07 -22.21 -0.18
C MET A 1 -4.67 -21.95 -0.72
N HIS A 2 -3.57 -22.23 0.00
CA HIS A 2 -2.21 -22.01 -0.54
C HIS A 2 -1.98 -22.62 -1.93
N GLU A 3 -2.24 -23.93 -2.11
CA GLU A 3 -2.08 -24.58 -3.42
C GLU A 3 -2.96 -23.95 -4.51
N GLN A 4 -4.17 -23.50 -4.16
CA GLN A 4 -5.08 -22.86 -5.12
C GLN A 4 -4.56 -21.51 -5.57
N VAL A 5 -4.06 -20.68 -4.65
CA VAL A 5 -3.45 -19.37 -4.99
C VAL A 5 -2.15 -19.59 -5.76
N LYS A 6 -1.30 -20.54 -5.33
CA LYS A 6 -0.05 -20.89 -6.00
C LYS A 6 -0.29 -21.37 -7.44
N ASP A 7 -1.24 -22.27 -7.66
CA ASP A 7 -1.58 -22.76 -8.99
C ASP A 7 -2.26 -21.66 -9.84
N TYR A 8 -3.07 -20.79 -9.24
CA TYR A 8 -3.72 -19.71 -9.96
C TYR A 8 -2.70 -18.69 -10.50
N TYR A 9 -1.82 -18.15 -9.64
CA TYR A 9 -0.81 -17.16 -10.05
C TYR A 9 0.45 -17.74 -10.70
N GLY A 10 0.78 -19.00 -10.41
CA GLY A 10 1.96 -19.66 -10.98
C GLY A 10 1.72 -20.34 -12.32
N LYS A 11 0.50 -20.83 -12.59
CA LYS A 11 0.20 -21.67 -13.77
C LYS A 11 -1.01 -21.19 -14.57
N THR A 12 -2.03 -20.64 -13.91
CA THR A 12 -3.32 -20.34 -14.56
C THR A 12 -3.31 -18.97 -15.24
N LEU A 13 -2.89 -17.93 -14.52
CA LEU A 13 -2.73 -16.58 -15.04
C LEU A 13 -1.52 -16.52 -15.97
N GLN A 14 -1.74 -16.15 -17.24
CA GLN A 14 -0.67 -15.99 -18.22
C GLN A 14 -0.46 -14.51 -18.56
N SER A 15 -1.49 -13.68 -18.42
CA SER A 15 -1.39 -12.22 -18.59
C SER A 15 -2.41 -11.46 -17.72
N SER A 16 -2.21 -10.15 -17.51
CA SER A 16 -3.19 -9.28 -16.84
C SER A 16 -4.53 -9.15 -17.58
N GLN A 17 -4.61 -9.57 -18.85
CA GLN A 17 -5.86 -9.59 -19.63
C GLN A 17 -6.78 -10.76 -19.25
N ASP A 18 -6.28 -11.73 -18.49
CA ASP A 18 -7.06 -12.89 -18.05
C ASP A 18 -7.93 -12.59 -16.81
N LEU A 19 -7.78 -11.42 -16.20
CA LEU A 19 -8.53 -10.97 -15.04
C LEU A 19 -9.97 -10.55 -15.40
N GLN A 20 -10.94 -10.96 -14.58
CA GLN A 20 -12.36 -10.66 -14.83
C GLN A 20 -12.87 -9.39 -14.14
N THR A 21 -12.01 -8.71 -13.41
CA THR A 21 -12.31 -7.47 -12.67
C THR A 21 -11.25 -6.42 -12.95
N ASN A 22 -11.60 -5.14 -12.79
CA ASN A 22 -10.59 -4.07 -12.79
C ASN A 22 -9.88 -3.92 -11.43
N ALA A 23 -10.03 -4.90 -10.53
CA ALA A 23 -9.37 -4.91 -9.23
C ALA A 23 -7.85 -4.80 -9.40
N CYS A 24 -7.27 -5.45 -10.41
CA CYS A 24 -5.85 -5.31 -10.75
C CYS A 24 -5.51 -4.34 -11.88
N CYS A 25 -6.43 -3.46 -12.27
CA CYS A 25 -6.22 -2.48 -13.32
C CYS A 25 -6.26 -1.07 -12.72
N THR A 26 -5.14 -0.35 -12.75
CA THR A 26 -5.13 1.09 -12.42
C THR A 26 -5.47 1.94 -13.63
N ASP A 27 -6.53 2.74 -13.52
CA ASP A 27 -6.88 3.84 -14.44
C ASP A 27 -6.04 5.12 -14.19
N ALA A 28 -5.18 5.14 -13.17
CA ALA A 28 -4.33 6.29 -12.85
C ALA A 28 -3.11 6.34 -13.78
N SER A 29 -2.89 7.49 -14.43
CA SER A 29 -1.70 7.71 -15.26
C SER A 29 -0.44 7.62 -14.42
N LEU A 30 0.44 6.69 -14.75
CA LEU A 30 1.75 6.53 -14.11
C LEU A 30 2.50 7.89 -14.11
N PRO A 31 3.02 8.34 -12.94
CA PRO A 31 3.83 9.54 -12.85
C PRO A 31 4.98 9.57 -13.86
N ASP A 32 5.23 10.73 -14.47
CA ASP A 32 6.22 10.86 -15.55
C ASP A 32 7.63 10.45 -15.14
N TYR A 33 8.02 10.66 -13.88
CA TYR A 33 9.34 10.29 -13.37
C TYR A 33 9.53 8.77 -13.25
N LEU A 34 8.44 7.98 -13.18
CA LEU A 34 8.49 6.51 -13.12
C LEU A 34 8.57 5.87 -14.51
N LYS A 35 8.05 6.54 -15.56
CA LYS A 35 8.10 6.04 -16.95
C LYS A 35 9.51 5.62 -17.40
N PRO A 36 10.57 6.46 -17.25
CA PRO A 36 11.91 6.07 -17.68
C PRO A 36 12.52 4.94 -16.84
N ILE A 37 12.03 4.72 -15.61
CA ILE A 37 12.47 3.61 -14.76
C ILE A 37 11.84 2.32 -15.25
N LEU A 38 10.51 2.29 -15.43
CA LEU A 38 9.80 1.10 -15.90
C LEU A 38 10.23 0.70 -17.31
N ALA A 39 10.61 1.66 -18.16
CA ALA A 39 11.15 1.39 -19.50
C ALA A 39 12.51 0.68 -19.50
N LYS A 40 13.20 0.62 -18.36
CA LYS A 40 14.48 -0.10 -18.19
C LYS A 40 14.30 -1.49 -17.56
N ILE A 41 13.07 -1.84 -17.15
CA ILE A 41 12.80 -3.16 -16.58
C ILE A 41 12.73 -4.18 -17.72
N HIS A 42 13.35 -5.33 -17.52
CA HIS A 42 13.39 -6.39 -18.51
C HIS A 42 11.97 -6.84 -18.94
N ASP A 43 11.76 -7.04 -20.24
CA ASP A 43 10.44 -7.36 -20.81
C ASP A 43 9.81 -8.63 -20.20
N GLU A 44 10.63 -9.64 -19.89
CA GLU A 44 10.16 -10.89 -19.28
C GLU A 44 9.61 -10.68 -17.86
N VAL A 45 10.24 -9.80 -17.08
CA VAL A 45 9.76 -9.37 -15.77
C VAL A 45 8.46 -8.59 -15.91
N MET A 46 8.39 -7.67 -16.88
CA MET A 46 7.21 -6.84 -17.11
C MET A 46 5.98 -7.64 -17.57
N THR A 47 6.17 -8.67 -18.39
CA THR A 47 5.08 -9.45 -19.00
C THR A 47 4.39 -10.38 -17.99
N ARG A 48 5.08 -10.75 -16.91
CA ARG A 48 4.61 -11.70 -15.87
C ARG A 48 4.08 -10.98 -14.62
N TYR A 49 3.59 -9.75 -14.78
CA TYR A 49 3.10 -8.92 -13.69
C TYR A 49 1.57 -8.88 -13.62
N TYR A 50 1.02 -9.02 -12.41
CA TYR A 50 -0.43 -9.10 -12.16
C TYR A 50 -0.96 -8.07 -11.15
N GLY A 51 -0.18 -7.06 -10.80
CA GLY A 51 -0.58 -6.04 -9.81
C GLY A 51 -1.14 -4.74 -10.42
N CYS A 52 -1.65 -3.87 -9.56
CA CYS A 52 -2.45 -2.70 -9.93
C CYS A 52 -1.61 -1.41 -9.95
N GLY A 53 -0.62 -1.31 -10.83
CA GLY A 53 0.28 -0.14 -10.86
C GLY A 53 1.56 -0.35 -10.05
N LEU A 54 2.27 0.72 -9.65
CA LEU A 54 3.48 0.62 -8.83
C LEU A 54 3.20 1.24 -7.46
N ILE A 55 3.44 0.49 -6.39
CA ILE A 55 3.34 1.00 -5.02
C ILE A 55 4.68 1.58 -4.59
N ALA A 56 4.81 2.91 -4.67
CA ALA A 56 6.03 3.62 -4.34
C ALA A 56 5.71 4.87 -3.49
N PRO A 57 5.96 4.84 -2.16
CA PRO A 57 5.81 6.05 -1.35
C PRO A 57 6.91 7.07 -1.64
N ASP A 58 6.73 8.32 -1.20
CA ASP A 58 7.76 9.34 -1.36
C ASP A 58 9.00 9.07 -0.46
N LEU A 59 10.15 9.67 -0.84
CA LEU A 59 11.45 9.59 -0.13
C LEU A 59 12.03 8.17 0.01
N LEU A 60 12.37 7.54 -1.12
CA LEU A 60 12.92 6.18 -1.14
C LEU A 60 14.45 6.10 -1.16
N SER A 61 15.15 7.19 -1.50
CA SER A 61 16.61 7.16 -1.68
C SER A 61 17.33 6.63 -0.43
N GLY A 62 18.18 5.61 -0.61
CA GLY A 62 18.93 4.95 0.46
C GLY A 62 18.12 4.03 1.38
N MET A 63 16.81 3.87 1.15
CA MET A 63 15.96 3.06 2.01
C MET A 63 16.17 1.56 1.76
N ARG A 64 15.98 0.77 2.82
CA ARG A 64 15.83 -0.69 2.74
C ARG A 64 14.35 -1.06 2.70
N ILE A 65 13.91 -1.64 1.59
CA ILE A 65 12.51 -1.95 1.31
C ILE A 65 12.28 -3.46 1.30
N LEU A 66 11.17 -3.91 1.89
CA LEU A 66 10.63 -5.26 1.73
C LEU A 66 9.38 -5.21 0.86
N ASP A 67 9.32 -6.01 -0.19
CA ASP A 67 8.16 -6.19 -1.06
C ASP A 67 7.53 -7.56 -0.79
N LEU A 68 6.29 -7.56 -0.30
CA LEU A 68 5.54 -8.77 0.00
C LEU A 68 4.74 -9.20 -1.24
N GLY A 69 4.97 -10.42 -1.70
CA GLY A 69 4.37 -10.94 -2.94
C GLY A 69 5.03 -10.34 -4.18
N SER A 70 6.37 -10.38 -4.23
CA SER A 70 7.15 -9.67 -5.25
C SER A 70 6.95 -10.19 -6.68
N GLY A 71 6.38 -11.39 -6.86
CA GLY A 71 6.24 -12.05 -8.16
C GLY A 71 7.57 -12.13 -8.90
N SER A 72 7.55 -11.84 -10.20
CA SER A 72 8.73 -11.77 -11.07
C SER A 72 9.66 -10.58 -10.78
N GLY A 73 9.30 -9.72 -9.83
CA GLY A 73 10.17 -8.67 -9.31
C GLY A 73 10.00 -7.30 -9.97
N ARG A 74 8.96 -7.05 -10.77
CA ARG A 74 8.73 -5.74 -11.42
C ARG A 74 8.83 -4.58 -10.42
N ASP A 75 8.07 -4.65 -9.33
CA ASP A 75 8.03 -3.58 -8.34
C ASP A 75 9.36 -3.52 -7.58
N CYS A 76 9.96 -4.66 -7.23
CA CYS A 76 11.31 -4.72 -6.66
C CYS A 76 12.37 -4.02 -7.52
N TYR A 77 12.38 -4.24 -8.84
CA TYR A 77 13.33 -3.61 -9.75
C TYR A 77 13.06 -2.13 -9.97
N ALA A 78 11.80 -1.72 -10.03
CA ALA A 78 11.43 -0.30 -10.05
C ALA A 78 11.90 0.41 -8.77
N LEU A 79 11.66 -0.21 -7.61
CA LEU A 79 12.08 0.30 -6.30
C LEU A 79 13.59 0.31 -6.16
N SER A 80 14.30 -0.68 -6.69
CA SER A 80 15.78 -0.72 -6.75
C SER A 80 16.36 0.53 -7.40
N ALA A 81 15.75 0.98 -8.52
CA ALA A 81 16.15 2.22 -9.18
C ALA A 81 15.84 3.47 -8.33
N LEU A 82 14.71 3.48 -7.61
CA LEU A 82 14.27 4.61 -6.78
C LEU A 82 15.07 4.76 -5.48
N VAL A 83 15.44 3.64 -4.85
CA VAL A 83 16.29 3.65 -3.65
C VAL A 83 17.74 3.96 -3.99
N GLY A 84 18.17 3.65 -5.22
CA GLY A 84 19.53 3.87 -5.69
C GLY A 84 20.53 2.86 -5.14
N GLU A 85 21.79 3.00 -5.54
CA GLU A 85 22.88 2.05 -5.21
C GLU A 85 23.15 1.93 -3.70
N SER A 86 22.83 2.95 -2.91
CA SER A 86 22.97 2.93 -1.44
C SER A 86 21.77 2.33 -0.71
N GLY A 87 20.65 2.10 -1.41
CA GLY A 87 19.47 1.43 -0.87
C GLY A 87 19.48 -0.06 -1.14
N PHE A 88 18.45 -0.77 -0.70
CA PHE A 88 18.36 -2.22 -0.92
C PHE A 88 16.91 -2.69 -0.93
N VAL A 89 16.53 -3.57 -1.85
CA VAL A 89 15.18 -4.12 -1.94
C VAL A 89 15.20 -5.62 -1.73
N VAL A 90 14.30 -6.12 -0.89
CA VAL A 90 14.09 -7.54 -0.65
C VAL A 90 12.69 -7.90 -1.15
N GLY A 91 12.57 -8.86 -2.05
CA GLY A 91 11.28 -9.42 -2.46
C GLY A 91 11.03 -10.77 -1.79
N VAL A 92 9.79 -11.03 -1.36
CA VAL A 92 9.36 -12.35 -0.88
C VAL A 92 8.21 -12.84 -1.73
N ASP A 93 8.33 -14.06 -2.28
CA ASP A 93 7.25 -14.71 -3.00
C ASP A 93 7.20 -16.22 -2.69
N MET A 94 6.05 -16.85 -2.87
CA MET A 94 5.85 -18.28 -2.62
C MET A 94 6.01 -19.15 -3.88
N THR A 95 6.03 -18.55 -5.07
CA THR A 95 6.06 -19.25 -6.37
C THR A 95 7.47 -19.36 -6.93
N ASP A 96 7.89 -20.60 -7.20
CA ASP A 96 9.20 -20.90 -7.78
C ASP A 96 9.33 -20.30 -9.17
N GLU A 97 8.27 -20.40 -9.98
CA GLU A 97 8.24 -19.94 -11.37
C GLU A 97 8.43 -18.42 -11.49
N GLN A 98 7.90 -17.64 -10.54
CA GLN A 98 8.09 -16.20 -10.50
C GLN A 98 9.49 -15.83 -10.00
N LEU A 99 9.95 -16.51 -8.94
CA LEU A 99 11.28 -16.27 -8.38
C LEU A 99 12.40 -16.66 -9.35
N ASP A 100 12.23 -17.69 -10.17
CA ASP A 100 13.21 -18.07 -11.20
C ASP A 100 13.44 -16.91 -12.19
N ILE A 101 12.35 -16.27 -12.64
CA ILE A 101 12.42 -15.08 -13.50
C ILE A 101 13.04 -13.90 -12.73
N ALA A 102 12.58 -13.65 -11.51
CA ALA A 102 13.10 -12.56 -10.69
C ALA A 102 14.62 -12.70 -10.51
N ASN A 103 15.11 -13.87 -10.14
CA ASN A 103 16.54 -14.13 -9.92
C ASN A 103 17.37 -14.09 -11.21
N ALA A 104 16.83 -14.55 -12.34
CA ALA A 104 17.53 -14.56 -13.63
C ALA A 104 17.90 -13.15 -14.13
N HIS A 105 17.17 -12.12 -13.70
CA HIS A 105 17.32 -10.74 -14.18
C HIS A 105 18.02 -9.80 -13.20
N ILE A 106 18.62 -10.31 -12.11
CA ILE A 106 19.29 -9.48 -11.09
C ILE A 106 20.44 -8.68 -11.70
N ASP A 107 21.36 -9.37 -12.39
CA ASP A 107 22.55 -8.74 -12.97
C ASP A 107 22.19 -7.79 -14.11
N TYR A 108 21.17 -8.13 -14.90
CA TYR A 108 20.66 -7.26 -15.96
C TYR A 108 20.27 -5.89 -15.40
N HIS A 109 19.46 -5.84 -14.34
CA HIS A 109 18.99 -4.57 -13.80
C HIS A 109 20.10 -3.79 -13.10
N ALA A 110 21.03 -4.48 -12.42
CA ALA A 110 22.22 -3.83 -11.86
C ALA A 110 23.05 -3.14 -12.95
N GLU A 111 23.27 -3.80 -14.09
CA GLU A 111 23.96 -3.21 -15.25
C GLU A 111 23.15 -2.05 -15.88
N GLN A 112 21.84 -2.22 -16.10
CA GLN A 112 20.97 -1.18 -16.67
C GLN A 112 20.90 0.09 -15.82
N PHE A 113 21.02 -0.04 -14.51
CA PHE A 113 21.04 1.09 -13.58
C PHE A 113 22.45 1.62 -13.30
N GLY A 114 23.49 0.93 -13.77
CA GLY A 114 24.89 1.33 -13.63
C GLY A 114 25.45 1.12 -12.22
N TYR A 115 24.93 0.13 -11.49
CA TYR A 115 25.37 -0.20 -10.13
C TYR A 115 26.58 -1.14 -10.15
N GLN A 116 27.48 -0.97 -9.18
CA GLN A 116 28.66 -1.82 -9.00
C GLN A 116 28.31 -3.22 -8.52
N ALA A 117 27.20 -3.35 -7.81
CA ALA A 117 26.66 -4.61 -7.33
C ALA A 117 25.12 -4.55 -7.34
N PRO A 118 24.43 -5.69 -7.45
CA PRO A 118 22.98 -5.72 -7.29
C PRO A 118 22.55 -5.26 -5.90
N ASN A 119 21.50 -4.46 -5.84
CA ASN A 119 20.86 -3.99 -4.61
C ASN A 119 19.49 -4.63 -4.39
N VAL A 120 19.26 -5.81 -4.99
CA VAL A 120 18.03 -6.60 -4.85
C VAL A 120 18.34 -8.00 -4.36
N GLN A 121 17.42 -8.59 -3.60
CA GLN A 121 17.48 -10.00 -3.19
C GLN A 121 16.07 -10.57 -3.11
N PHE A 122 15.88 -11.82 -3.54
CA PHE A 122 14.60 -12.50 -3.46
C PHE A 122 14.65 -13.69 -2.51
N PHE A 123 13.60 -13.87 -1.72
CA PHE A 123 13.40 -15.02 -0.85
C PHE A 123 12.15 -15.79 -1.25
N LYS A 124 12.26 -17.12 -1.18
CA LYS A 124 11.10 -17.99 -1.24
C LYS A 124 10.47 -18.12 0.15
N GLY A 125 9.20 -17.75 0.28
CA GLY A 125 8.49 -17.86 1.55
C GLY A 125 7.03 -17.46 1.47
N TYR A 126 6.30 -17.70 2.56
CA TYR A 126 4.94 -17.20 2.74
C TYR A 126 4.99 -15.87 3.52
N ILE A 127 4.17 -14.90 3.12
CA ILE A 127 4.17 -13.56 3.72
C ILE A 127 3.65 -13.56 5.17
N GLU A 128 2.89 -14.58 5.58
CA GLU A 128 2.48 -14.80 6.97
C GLU A 128 3.55 -15.51 7.83
N LYS A 129 4.64 -16.00 7.23
CA LYS A 129 5.71 -16.79 7.87
C LYS A 129 7.10 -16.17 7.65
N LEU A 130 7.19 -14.85 7.67
CA LEU A 130 8.46 -14.13 7.47
C LEU A 130 9.49 -14.37 8.59
N ASP A 131 9.07 -14.95 9.72
CA ASP A 131 9.93 -15.45 10.79
C ASP A 131 10.67 -16.75 10.43
N GLU A 132 10.24 -17.49 9.41
CA GLU A 132 10.98 -18.62 8.84
C GLU A 132 12.13 -18.18 7.91
N LEU A 133 12.17 -16.90 7.54
CA LEU A 133 13.21 -16.30 6.70
C LEU A 133 14.28 -15.62 7.57
N ASP A 134 15.50 -15.50 7.03
CA ASP A 134 16.62 -14.81 7.70
C ASP A 134 16.48 -13.28 7.60
N LEU A 135 15.39 -12.75 8.19
CA LEU A 135 15.05 -11.34 8.20
C LEU A 135 15.05 -10.82 9.64
N ALA A 136 16.05 -9.99 9.95
CA ALA A 136 16.23 -9.41 11.27
C ALA A 136 15.09 -8.44 11.65
N ASP A 137 14.73 -8.40 12.92
CA ASP A 137 13.82 -7.38 13.49
C ASP A 137 14.36 -5.97 13.22
N ASN A 138 13.46 -5.00 13.05
CA ASN A 138 13.81 -3.59 12.85
C ASN A 138 14.86 -3.37 11.75
N SER A 139 14.75 -4.09 10.62
CA SER A 139 15.73 -4.03 9.54
C SER A 139 15.24 -3.27 8.31
N PHE A 140 13.94 -3.07 8.15
CA PHE A 140 13.36 -2.40 6.98
C PHE A 140 12.86 -1.00 7.32
N ASP A 141 13.15 -0.04 6.44
CA ASP A 141 12.62 1.32 6.53
C ASP A 141 11.17 1.35 6.03
N ILE A 142 10.90 0.60 4.95
CA ILE A 142 9.60 0.57 4.28
C ILE A 142 9.23 -0.87 3.93
N ILE A 143 7.97 -1.24 4.14
CA ILE A 143 7.39 -2.48 3.61
C ILE A 143 6.30 -2.10 2.62
N VAL A 144 6.33 -2.66 1.43
CA VAL A 144 5.30 -2.49 0.40
C VAL A 144 4.62 -3.80 0.07
N SER A 145 3.42 -3.68 -0.49
CA SER A 145 2.62 -4.80 -0.97
C SER A 145 1.58 -4.26 -1.95
N ASN A 146 1.25 -5.05 -2.96
CA ASN A 146 0.24 -4.70 -3.96
C ASN A 146 -0.74 -5.87 -4.18
N CYS A 147 -1.94 -5.78 -3.59
CA CYS A 147 -3.04 -6.75 -3.74
C CYS A 147 -2.73 -8.21 -3.38
N VAL A 148 -1.85 -8.45 -2.39
CA VAL A 148 -1.53 -9.82 -1.94
C VAL A 148 -1.97 -10.16 -0.52
N ILE A 149 -2.23 -9.17 0.35
CA ILE A 149 -2.55 -9.44 1.76
C ILE A 149 -3.92 -10.11 1.88
N ASN A 150 -4.86 -9.74 1.01
CA ASN A 150 -6.16 -10.40 0.93
C ASN A 150 -6.11 -11.89 0.58
N LEU A 151 -5.07 -12.33 -0.11
CA LEU A 151 -4.83 -13.74 -0.47
C LEU A 151 -4.17 -14.54 0.67
N SER A 152 -3.67 -13.87 1.71
CA SER A 152 -3.12 -14.56 2.87
C SER A 152 -4.24 -15.17 3.73
N PRO A 153 -4.07 -16.43 4.18
CA PRO A 153 -4.97 -17.05 5.17
C PRO A 153 -4.88 -16.39 6.54
N ASP A 154 -3.73 -15.82 6.89
CA ASP A 154 -3.44 -15.28 8.21
C ASP A 154 -2.93 -13.84 8.11
N LYS A 155 -3.89 -12.94 7.86
CA LYS A 155 -3.64 -11.49 7.74
C LYS A 155 -3.08 -10.89 9.02
N GLU A 156 -3.44 -11.44 10.18
CA GLU A 156 -2.92 -11.00 11.47
C GLU A 156 -1.42 -11.29 11.57
N ALA A 157 -0.99 -12.49 11.19
CA ALA A 157 0.42 -12.86 11.13
C ALA A 157 1.20 -11.97 10.17
N VAL A 158 0.69 -11.69 8.96
CA VAL A 158 1.32 -10.76 8.01
C VAL A 158 1.59 -9.40 8.65
N LEU A 159 0.57 -8.79 9.28
CA LEU A 159 0.69 -7.47 9.90
C LEU A 159 1.65 -7.49 11.11
N LYS A 160 1.62 -8.53 11.94
CA LYS A 160 2.57 -8.69 13.06
C LYS A 160 4.00 -8.83 12.57
N GLN A 161 4.24 -9.60 11.51
CA GLN A 161 5.58 -9.77 10.94
C GLN A 161 6.07 -8.47 10.30
N ALA A 162 5.21 -7.76 9.57
CA ALA A 162 5.52 -6.43 9.04
C ALA A 162 5.91 -5.47 10.17
N HIS A 163 5.14 -5.42 11.25
CA HIS A 163 5.46 -4.60 12.41
C HIS A 163 6.79 -5.00 13.08
N ARG A 164 7.09 -6.30 13.21
CA ARG A 164 8.37 -6.79 13.75
C ARG A 164 9.56 -6.32 12.91
N LEU A 165 9.44 -6.43 11.59
CA LEU A 165 10.52 -6.17 10.63
C LEU A 165 10.79 -4.69 10.39
N LEU A 166 9.78 -3.83 10.53
CA LEU A 166 9.95 -2.38 10.42
C LEU A 166 10.83 -1.82 11.51
N LYS A 167 11.74 -0.90 11.15
CA LYS A 167 12.46 -0.03 12.09
C LYS A 167 11.47 0.88 12.84
N PRO A 168 11.82 1.38 14.04
CA PRO A 168 11.12 2.52 14.63
C PRO A 168 11.08 3.70 13.64
N GLY A 169 9.91 4.30 13.44
CA GLY A 169 9.68 5.33 12.43
C GLY A 169 9.51 4.79 11.00
N GLY A 170 9.62 3.47 10.80
CA GLY A 170 9.38 2.79 9.54
C GLY A 170 7.90 2.73 9.16
N GLU A 171 7.64 2.41 7.90
CA GLU A 171 6.30 2.49 7.33
C GLU A 171 5.93 1.25 6.50
N MET A 172 4.75 0.69 6.71
CA MET A 172 4.11 -0.19 5.75
C MET A 172 3.21 0.63 4.84
N TYR A 173 3.48 0.65 3.53
CA TYR A 173 2.72 1.40 2.53
C TYR A 173 2.25 0.44 1.44
N PHE A 174 0.95 0.18 1.37
CA PHE A 174 0.42 -0.89 0.52
C PHE A 174 -0.96 -0.57 -0.01
N SER A 175 -1.30 -1.18 -1.14
CA SER A 175 -2.65 -1.14 -1.70
C SER A 175 -3.28 -2.52 -1.69
N ASP A 176 -4.56 -2.58 -1.35
CA ASP A 176 -5.35 -3.81 -1.41
C ASP A 176 -6.85 -3.49 -1.63
N VAL A 177 -7.65 -4.54 -1.80
CA VAL A 177 -9.10 -4.47 -1.95
C VAL A 177 -9.80 -4.47 -0.59
N TYR A 178 -10.77 -3.58 -0.39
CA TYR A 178 -11.58 -3.50 0.82
C TYR A 178 -13.05 -3.48 0.47
N SER A 179 -13.86 -4.00 1.38
CA SER A 179 -15.31 -4.02 1.23
C SER A 179 -15.99 -3.01 2.16
N SER A 180 -17.11 -2.43 1.72
CA SER A 180 -17.95 -1.56 2.56
C SER A 180 -18.68 -2.33 3.67
N LYS A 181 -18.79 -3.66 3.53
CA LYS A 181 -19.50 -4.59 4.41
C LYS A 181 -18.79 -5.93 4.46
N ARG A 182 -18.93 -6.67 5.56
CA ARG A 182 -18.41 -8.04 5.67
C ARG A 182 -18.94 -8.94 4.56
N VAL A 183 -18.04 -9.60 3.83
CA VAL A 183 -18.38 -10.53 2.76
C VAL A 183 -18.97 -11.82 3.38
N PRO A 184 -20.16 -12.28 2.93
CA PRO A 184 -20.74 -13.55 3.38
C PRO A 184 -19.85 -14.75 3.12
N GLN A 185 -19.82 -15.70 4.06
CA GLN A 185 -18.95 -16.89 4.00
C GLN A 185 -19.14 -17.74 2.72
N GLU A 186 -20.36 -17.79 2.19
CA GLU A 186 -20.68 -18.49 0.94
C GLU A 186 -19.91 -17.95 -0.26
N LEU A 187 -19.62 -16.64 -0.28
CA LEU A 187 -18.81 -16.00 -1.32
C LEU A 187 -17.31 -16.20 -1.07
N VAL A 188 -16.88 -16.26 0.19
CA VAL A 188 -15.48 -16.56 0.58
C VAL A 188 -15.06 -17.94 0.10
N SER A 189 -15.96 -18.92 0.15
CA SER A 189 -15.69 -20.29 -0.32
C SER A 189 -15.63 -20.45 -1.84
N ASP A 190 -15.94 -19.40 -2.61
CA ASP A 190 -15.89 -19.44 -4.07
C ASP A 190 -14.46 -19.21 -4.58
N PRO A 191 -13.83 -20.21 -5.23
CA PRO A 191 -12.44 -20.09 -5.68
C PRO A 191 -12.22 -18.99 -6.73
N LEU A 192 -13.22 -18.69 -7.56
CA LEU A 192 -13.11 -17.64 -8.59
C LEU A 192 -13.12 -16.27 -7.93
N LEU A 193 -14.07 -16.02 -7.01
CA LEU A 193 -14.14 -14.75 -6.29
C LEU A 193 -12.94 -14.53 -5.36
N TYR A 194 -12.37 -15.63 -4.84
CA TYR A 194 -11.18 -15.57 -4.01
C TYR A 194 -9.93 -15.23 -4.82
N GLY A 195 -9.77 -15.84 -6.01
CA GLY A 195 -8.67 -15.55 -6.92
C GLY A 195 -8.68 -14.11 -7.47
N GLU A 196 -9.86 -13.51 -7.64
CA GLU A 196 -10.02 -12.10 -8.04
C GLU A 196 -9.85 -11.11 -6.87
N CYS A 197 -9.33 -11.55 -5.70
CA CYS A 197 -9.15 -10.73 -4.49
C CYS A 197 -10.43 -10.10 -3.91
N LEU A 198 -11.62 -10.45 -4.41
CA LEU A 198 -12.89 -9.87 -3.95
C LEU A 198 -13.38 -10.53 -2.68
N SER A 199 -13.48 -11.86 -2.65
CA SER A 199 -14.11 -12.54 -1.51
C SER A 199 -13.21 -12.61 -0.27
N GLY A 200 -11.89 -12.49 -0.46
CA GLY A 200 -10.91 -12.34 0.63
C GLY A 200 -10.82 -10.92 1.21
N ALA A 201 -11.48 -9.93 0.59
CA ALA A 201 -11.38 -8.53 0.98
C ALA A 201 -11.96 -8.29 2.37
N LEU A 202 -11.15 -7.72 3.26
CA LEU A 202 -11.62 -7.34 4.59
C LEU A 202 -12.62 -6.19 4.51
N TYR A 203 -13.62 -6.24 5.39
CA TYR A 203 -14.39 -5.05 5.73
C TYR A 203 -13.43 -4.00 6.29
N TRP A 204 -13.46 -2.78 5.76
CA TRP A 204 -12.45 -1.76 6.07
C TRP A 204 -12.27 -1.50 7.57
N ASN A 205 -13.34 -1.50 8.36
CA ASN A 205 -13.24 -1.25 9.80
C ASN A 205 -12.69 -2.47 10.55
N ASP A 206 -12.94 -3.70 10.06
CA ASP A 206 -12.29 -4.89 10.62
C ASP A 206 -10.78 -4.83 10.34
N PHE A 207 -10.37 -4.38 9.15
CA PHE A 207 -8.96 -4.13 8.82
C PHE A 207 -8.32 -3.08 9.73
N VAL A 208 -8.94 -1.90 9.91
CA VAL A 208 -8.38 -0.84 10.76
C VAL A 208 -8.20 -1.33 12.19
N ASN A 209 -9.19 -2.06 12.73
CA ASN A 209 -9.07 -2.65 14.07
C ASN A 209 -7.98 -3.72 14.14
N LEU A 210 -7.87 -4.59 13.13
CA LEU A 210 -6.83 -5.60 13.05
C LEU A 210 -5.42 -4.98 13.04
N ALA A 211 -5.20 -3.96 12.20
CA ALA A 211 -3.95 -3.23 12.13
C ALA A 211 -3.56 -2.63 13.50
N LYS A 212 -4.53 -2.01 14.20
CA LYS A 212 -4.33 -1.49 15.57
C LYS A 212 -3.94 -2.58 16.55
N THR A 213 -4.60 -3.74 16.52
CA THR A 213 -4.23 -4.88 17.40
C THR A 213 -2.85 -5.46 17.09
N CYS A 214 -2.33 -5.26 15.88
CA CYS A 214 -1.00 -5.70 15.47
C CYS A 214 0.11 -4.67 15.76
N GLY A 215 -0.21 -3.53 16.37
CA GLY A 215 0.75 -2.48 16.76
C GLY A 215 0.69 -1.21 15.91
N PHE A 216 -0.04 -1.20 14.80
CA PHE A 216 -0.21 -0.01 13.97
C PHE A 216 -1.36 0.85 14.50
N ALA A 217 -1.08 1.71 15.49
CA ALA A 217 -2.10 2.41 16.26
C ALA A 217 -2.97 3.40 15.46
N ASP A 218 -2.45 3.96 14.37
CA ASP A 218 -3.13 4.96 13.54
C ASP A 218 -2.98 4.68 12.03
N PRO A 219 -3.75 3.73 11.46
CA PRO A 219 -3.80 3.48 10.02
C PRO A 219 -4.31 4.70 9.23
N ARG A 220 -3.57 5.14 8.21
CA ARG A 220 -3.96 6.29 7.38
C ARG A 220 -4.31 5.87 5.95
N LEU A 221 -5.49 6.26 5.50
CA LEU A 221 -5.94 6.08 4.12
C LEU A 221 -5.31 7.17 3.23
N VAL A 222 -4.51 6.77 2.25
CA VAL A 222 -3.80 7.70 1.36
C VAL A 222 -4.66 8.07 0.16
N GLU A 223 -5.21 7.07 -0.50
CA GLU A 223 -6.08 7.20 -1.66
C GLU A 223 -6.97 5.97 -1.77
N ASP A 224 -8.11 6.12 -2.44
CA ASP A 224 -9.06 5.06 -2.72
C ASP A 224 -9.73 5.25 -4.07
N ARG A 225 -10.15 4.14 -4.67
CA ARG A 225 -10.97 4.12 -5.88
C ARG A 225 -12.01 3.01 -5.78
N PRO A 226 -13.29 3.28 -6.11
CA PRO A 226 -14.29 2.24 -6.22
C PRO A 226 -13.94 1.26 -7.36
N LEU A 227 -14.14 -0.02 -7.12
CA LEU A 227 -13.95 -1.08 -8.11
C LEU A 227 -15.26 -1.37 -8.84
N THR A 228 -15.15 -1.64 -10.14
CA THR A 228 -16.29 -2.08 -10.96
C THR A 228 -16.13 -3.56 -11.26
N ILE A 229 -17.25 -4.28 -11.21
CA ILE A 229 -17.28 -5.72 -11.43
C ILE A 229 -18.00 -5.95 -12.74
N ASP A 230 -17.24 -6.09 -13.80
CA ASP A 230 -17.73 -6.19 -15.17
C ASP A 230 -18.23 -7.62 -15.52
N ASN A 231 -18.69 -8.35 -14.51
CA ASN A 231 -19.26 -9.69 -14.62
C ASN A 231 -20.67 -9.71 -13.96
N PRO A 232 -21.75 -9.70 -14.76
CA PRO A 232 -23.12 -9.66 -14.25
C PRO A 232 -23.49 -10.82 -13.31
N ALA A 233 -22.87 -12.00 -13.48
CA ALA A 233 -23.13 -13.15 -12.62
C ALA A 233 -22.50 -12.97 -11.23
N ILE A 234 -21.33 -12.32 -11.16
CA ILE A 234 -20.69 -11.95 -9.90
C ILE A 234 -21.45 -10.81 -9.25
N GLU A 235 -21.80 -9.77 -10.02
CA GLU A 235 -22.55 -8.60 -9.56
C GLU A 235 -23.88 -8.98 -8.90
N ALA A 236 -24.63 -9.90 -9.51
CA ALA A 236 -25.88 -10.42 -8.94
C ALA A 236 -25.70 -11.11 -7.57
N ARG A 237 -24.53 -11.72 -7.31
CA ARG A 237 -24.23 -12.43 -6.07
C ARG A 237 -23.73 -11.49 -4.96
N ILE A 238 -22.95 -10.48 -5.32
CA ILE A 238 -22.38 -9.51 -4.37
C ILE A 238 -23.29 -8.31 -4.09
N GLY A 239 -24.33 -8.10 -4.93
CA GLY A 239 -24.97 -6.84 -5.36
C GLY A 239 -25.37 -5.73 -4.37
N HIS A 240 -24.90 -5.76 -3.13
CA HIS A 240 -25.03 -4.72 -2.12
C HIS A 240 -23.70 -4.40 -1.40
N ILE A 241 -22.61 -5.06 -1.79
CA ILE A 241 -21.26 -4.83 -1.25
C ILE A 241 -20.50 -4.00 -2.28
N GLU A 242 -19.99 -2.86 -1.82
CA GLU A 242 -19.12 -2.01 -2.62
C GLU A 242 -17.68 -2.40 -2.30
N PHE A 243 -16.85 -2.49 -3.34
CA PHE A 243 -15.43 -2.80 -3.22
C PHE A 243 -14.60 -1.58 -3.61
N PHE A 244 -13.48 -1.39 -2.93
CA PHE A 244 -12.58 -0.27 -3.12
C PHE A 244 -11.16 -0.81 -3.20
N SER A 245 -10.38 -0.36 -4.17
CA SER A 245 -8.92 -0.42 -4.07
C SER A 245 -8.51 0.76 -3.19
N ALA A 246 -7.77 0.50 -2.12
CA ALA A 246 -7.35 1.54 -1.19
C ALA A 246 -5.89 1.37 -0.81
N THR A 247 -5.15 2.47 -0.86
CA THR A 247 -3.76 2.54 -0.42
C THR A 247 -3.72 3.03 1.02
N TYR A 248 -3.16 2.22 1.91
CA TYR A 248 -2.95 2.57 3.31
C TYR A 248 -1.47 2.79 3.60
N ARG A 249 -1.22 3.66 4.58
CA ARG A 249 0.07 3.77 5.25
C ARG A 249 -0.06 3.52 6.75
N LEU A 250 0.83 2.68 7.27
CA LEU A 250 0.88 2.25 8.66
C LEU A 250 2.29 2.54 9.20
N PHE A 251 2.42 3.51 10.10
CA PHE A 251 3.69 3.82 10.75
C PHE A 251 3.93 2.96 11.99
N LYS A 252 5.18 2.53 12.19
CA LYS A 252 5.64 1.95 13.45
C LYS A 252 6.20 3.06 14.34
N ILE A 253 5.33 3.65 15.16
CA ILE A 253 5.67 4.68 16.15
C ILE A 253 4.93 4.31 17.44
N ASP A 254 5.69 4.11 18.52
CA ASP A 254 5.16 3.55 19.77
C ASP A 254 4.19 4.49 20.50
N ASP A 255 4.39 5.80 20.36
CA ASP A 255 3.65 6.85 21.08
C ASP A 255 2.41 7.37 20.32
N LEU A 256 1.93 6.66 19.30
CA LEU A 256 0.71 7.07 18.60
C LEU A 256 -0.53 6.77 19.45
N GLU A 257 -1.39 7.77 19.58
CA GLU A 257 -2.61 7.69 20.38
C GLU A 257 -3.79 7.14 19.55
N PRO A 258 -4.75 6.43 20.17
CA PRO A 258 -5.92 5.90 19.43
C PRO A 258 -6.82 6.96 18.80
N ALA A 259 -6.78 8.19 19.34
CA ALA A 259 -7.53 9.35 18.90
C ALA A 259 -6.57 10.47 18.47
N CYS A 260 -7.06 11.38 17.63
CA CYS A 260 -6.30 12.55 17.24
C CYS A 260 -6.37 13.60 18.36
N GLU A 261 -5.34 13.65 19.20
CA GLU A 261 -5.23 14.62 20.30
C GLU A 261 -4.60 15.94 19.83
N ASP A 262 -5.05 17.05 20.40
CA ASP A 262 -4.61 18.41 20.11
C ASP A 262 -3.63 18.92 21.18
N TYR A 263 -2.43 19.30 20.74
CA TYR A 263 -1.39 19.92 21.56
C TYR A 263 -1.04 21.35 21.06
N GLY A 264 -1.88 21.93 20.20
CA GLY A 264 -1.63 23.25 19.60
C GLY A 264 -0.46 23.25 18.61
N GLN A 265 -0.22 22.11 17.97
CA GLN A 265 0.92 21.88 17.10
C GLN A 265 0.63 22.22 15.64
N ALA A 266 1.67 22.62 14.93
CA ALA A 266 1.62 22.87 13.50
C ALA A 266 2.94 22.50 12.83
N VAL A 267 2.88 22.30 11.52
CA VAL A 267 4.06 22.04 10.68
C VAL A 267 4.11 23.01 9.51
N ILE A 268 5.31 23.21 8.95
CA ILE A 268 5.51 23.89 7.67
C ILE A 268 6.27 22.94 6.76
N TYR A 269 5.67 22.58 5.62
CA TYR A 269 6.37 21.80 4.61
C TYR A 269 7.39 22.66 3.86
N LYS A 270 8.63 22.18 3.73
CA LYS A 270 9.74 22.93 3.12
C LYS A 270 9.78 22.84 1.59
N GLY A 271 8.96 22.01 0.95
CA GLY A 271 8.98 21.83 -0.51
C GLY A 271 10.18 21.00 -1.01
N THR A 272 10.85 20.26 -0.12
CA THR A 272 12.13 19.60 -0.41
C THR A 272 12.01 18.12 -0.75
N ILE A 273 10.81 17.53 -0.71
CA ILE A 273 10.59 16.15 -1.15
C ILE A 273 10.66 16.13 -2.69
N PRO A 274 11.48 15.26 -3.31
CA PRO A 274 11.57 15.14 -4.77
C PRO A 274 10.21 14.96 -5.42
N HIS A 275 9.99 15.61 -6.56
CA HIS A 275 8.73 15.60 -7.32
C HIS A 275 7.51 16.19 -6.57
N ARG A 276 7.69 16.72 -5.36
CA ARG A 276 6.63 17.32 -4.53
C ARG A 276 6.96 18.77 -4.10
N PRO A 277 7.37 19.68 -4.99
CA PRO A 277 7.85 21.02 -4.57
C PRO A 277 6.74 21.96 -4.08
N GLN A 278 5.47 21.68 -4.39
CA GLN A 278 4.36 22.58 -4.10
C GLN A 278 3.56 22.14 -2.87
N HIS A 279 3.37 20.84 -2.70
CA HIS A 279 2.61 20.28 -1.58
C HIS A 279 3.08 18.85 -1.28
N PHE A 280 2.81 18.40 -0.06
CA PHE A 280 2.95 17.01 0.36
C PHE A 280 1.59 16.47 0.79
N LEU A 281 1.24 15.27 0.32
CA LEU A 281 0.06 14.55 0.74
C LEU A 281 0.49 13.44 1.70
N LEU A 282 0.26 13.61 3.00
CA LEU A 282 0.53 12.55 3.96
C LEU A 282 -0.55 11.46 3.85
N ASP A 283 -1.80 11.85 3.75
CA ASP A 283 -2.96 10.97 3.59
C ASP A 283 -4.12 11.78 2.99
N LYS A 284 -5.30 11.17 2.79
CA LYS A 284 -6.47 11.80 2.17
C LYS A 284 -6.92 13.10 2.86
N HIS A 285 -6.55 13.31 4.12
CA HIS A 285 -6.95 14.48 4.91
C HIS A 285 -5.85 15.53 5.08
N HIS A 286 -4.58 15.18 4.80
CA HIS A 286 -3.42 16.03 5.08
C HIS A 286 -2.73 16.49 3.80
N PHE A 287 -3.35 17.45 3.11
CA PHE A 287 -2.76 18.19 1.99
C PHE A 287 -2.01 19.42 2.51
N ILE A 288 -0.67 19.32 2.58
CA ILE A 288 0.17 20.34 3.22
C ILE A 288 0.92 21.14 2.15
N GLU A 289 0.57 22.42 1.99
CA GLU A 289 1.20 23.34 1.04
C GLU A 289 2.58 23.80 1.52
N THR A 290 3.51 24.00 0.57
CA THR A 290 4.87 24.45 0.85
C THR A 290 4.87 25.87 1.42
N GLY A 291 5.61 26.07 2.51
CA GLY A 291 5.78 27.36 3.18
C GLY A 291 4.56 27.84 3.97
N LYS A 292 3.47 27.05 4.03
CA LYS A 292 2.27 27.39 4.78
C LYS A 292 2.26 26.66 6.12
N VAL A 293 1.91 27.38 7.19
CA VAL A 293 1.64 26.79 8.50
C VAL A 293 0.38 25.94 8.41
N PHE A 294 0.50 24.66 8.78
CA PHE A 294 -0.57 23.67 8.74
C PHE A 294 -0.76 23.06 10.14
N PRO A 295 -1.89 23.32 10.83
CA PRO A 295 -2.20 22.71 12.12
C PRO A 295 -2.31 21.19 12.03
N VAL A 296 -1.79 20.47 13.02
CA VAL A 296 -1.81 19.01 13.04
C VAL A 296 -2.12 18.48 14.44
N CYS A 297 -2.74 17.31 14.50
CA CYS A 297 -2.85 16.55 15.75
C CYS A 297 -1.49 15.94 16.16
N GLY A 298 -1.39 15.48 17.40
CA GLY A 298 -0.18 14.86 17.95
C GLY A 298 0.33 13.69 17.11
N ASN A 299 -0.56 12.79 16.67
CA ASN A 299 -0.17 11.66 15.82
C ASN A 299 0.46 12.11 14.50
N THR A 300 -0.17 13.04 13.78
CA THR A 300 0.36 13.56 12.51
C THR A 300 1.70 14.28 12.75
N TYR A 301 1.83 15.03 13.84
CA TYR A 301 3.11 15.64 14.21
C TYR A 301 4.21 14.59 14.37
N ARG A 302 3.95 13.48 15.08
CA ARG A 302 4.90 12.37 15.26
C ARG A 302 5.21 11.66 13.95
N MET A 303 4.20 11.35 13.13
CA MET A 303 4.38 10.74 11.80
C MET A 303 5.32 11.56 10.90
N LEU A 304 5.30 12.89 11.03
CA LEU A 304 6.21 13.76 10.28
C LEU A 304 7.57 13.91 10.98
N ASN A 305 7.61 13.95 12.31
CA ASN A 305 8.83 14.26 13.08
C ASN A 305 9.73 13.05 13.38
N GLU A 306 9.14 11.86 13.51
CA GLU A 306 9.80 10.64 13.98
C GLU A 306 10.10 9.66 12.83
N THR A 307 9.94 10.10 11.60
CA THR A 307 10.14 9.29 10.39
C THR A 307 11.10 9.99 9.43
N ARG A 308 11.33 9.37 8.26
CA ARG A 308 12.14 9.94 7.17
C ARG A 308 11.65 11.31 6.68
N PHE A 309 10.44 11.74 7.03
CA PHE A 309 9.91 13.04 6.63
C PHE A 309 10.48 14.21 7.45
N LYS A 310 11.10 13.96 8.61
CA LYS A 310 11.50 14.99 9.58
C LYS A 310 12.22 16.19 8.96
N ASP A 311 13.23 15.92 8.14
CA ASP A 311 14.09 16.98 7.60
C ASP A 311 13.37 17.86 6.56
N HIS A 312 12.21 17.42 6.08
CA HIS A 312 11.37 18.10 5.10
C HIS A 312 10.30 19.02 5.72
N PHE A 313 10.23 19.07 7.05
CA PHE A 313 9.27 19.90 7.77
C PHE A 313 9.95 20.81 8.81
N GLU A 314 9.34 21.96 9.06
CA GLU A 314 9.55 22.73 10.29
C GLU A 314 8.40 22.44 11.24
N PHE A 315 8.68 22.45 12.54
CA PHE A 315 7.74 22.04 13.57
C PHE A 315 7.51 23.18 14.55
N ILE A 316 6.25 23.43 14.86
CA ILE A 316 5.79 24.52 15.72
C ILE A 316 4.94 23.92 16.85
N GLY A 317 5.15 24.41 18.07
CA GLY A 317 4.43 23.96 19.26
C GLY A 317 5.29 23.14 20.21
N SER A 318 4.68 22.65 21.28
CA SER A 318 5.29 21.80 22.30
C SER A 318 4.30 20.71 22.71
N TRP A 319 4.72 19.79 23.57
CA TRP A 319 3.84 18.78 24.17
C TRP A 319 3.32 19.21 25.56
N ASP A 320 3.57 20.46 25.97
CA ASP A 320 3.37 20.92 27.36
C ASP A 320 1.90 21.16 27.74
N THR A 321 1.01 21.35 26.76
CA THR A 321 -0.41 21.63 26.99
C THR A 321 -1.28 20.80 26.05
N HIS A 322 -2.18 20.01 26.62
CA HIS A 322 -3.21 19.25 25.91
C HIS A 322 -4.51 20.06 25.85
N TYR A 323 -5.07 20.20 24.65
CA TYR A 323 -6.28 20.99 24.38
C TYR A 323 -7.53 20.12 24.13
N GLY A 324 -7.39 18.79 24.19
CA GLY A 324 -8.47 17.83 23.94
C GLY A 324 -8.40 17.21 22.55
N ILE A 325 -9.55 16.84 21.99
CA ILE A 325 -9.62 16.21 20.67
C ILE A 325 -9.40 17.24 19.55
N PHE A 326 -8.51 16.91 18.62
CA PHE A 326 -8.29 17.70 17.41
C PHE A 326 -9.51 17.64 16.49
N GLU A 327 -10.12 18.79 16.23
CA GLU A 327 -11.34 18.88 15.40
C GLU A 327 -11.06 18.45 13.95
N GLY A 328 -11.99 17.66 13.38
CA GLY A 328 -11.91 17.24 11.97
C GLY A 328 -11.23 15.89 11.70
N CYS A 329 -10.74 15.19 12.72
CA CYS A 329 -10.29 13.79 12.60
C CYS A 329 -11.50 12.83 12.69
N GLY A 330 -12.01 12.39 11.54
CA GLY A 330 -13.36 11.83 11.35
C GLY A 330 -13.73 10.48 12.00
N THR A 331 -15.03 10.17 11.96
CA THR A 331 -15.67 8.88 12.33
C THR A 331 -16.70 8.36 11.31
N SER A 332 -16.75 8.89 10.08
CA SER A 332 -17.62 8.41 8.99
C SER A 332 -16.86 7.51 7.99
N LEU A 333 -17.60 6.77 7.14
CA LEU A 333 -17.05 5.98 6.02
C LEU A 333 -15.99 6.80 5.24
N PRO A 334 -14.71 6.38 5.18
CA PRO A 334 -13.61 7.23 4.68
C PRO A 334 -13.46 7.22 3.13
N TYR A 335 -14.26 6.42 2.42
CA TYR A 335 -14.17 6.22 0.97
C TYR A 335 -15.16 7.07 0.18
N ASP A 336 -14.78 7.45 -1.04
CA ASP A 336 -15.63 8.25 -1.94
C ASP A 336 -16.75 7.39 -2.55
N ARG A 337 -17.99 7.89 -2.54
CA ARG A 337 -19.12 7.24 -3.21
C ARG A 337 -19.21 7.71 -4.66
N VAL A 338 -19.39 6.77 -5.60
CA VAL A 338 -19.86 7.12 -6.95
C VAL A 338 -21.33 7.52 -6.83
N LEU A 339 -21.61 8.82 -6.88
CA LEU A 339 -22.97 9.29 -7.16
C LEU A 339 -23.26 8.96 -8.61
N THR A 340 -24.00 7.88 -8.86
CA THR A 340 -24.75 7.77 -10.11
C THR A 340 -25.81 8.86 -10.06
N GLU A 341 -25.61 9.91 -10.86
CA GLU A 341 -26.66 10.90 -11.13
C GLU A 341 -27.85 10.19 -11.77
N SER A 342 -28.78 9.71 -10.96
CA SER A 342 -30.15 9.49 -11.39
C SER A 342 -30.81 10.86 -11.41
N SER A 343 -30.72 11.53 -12.56
CA SER A 343 -31.52 12.72 -12.86
C SER A 343 -33.00 12.36 -12.88
N ASN A 344 -33.64 12.36 -11.71
CA ASN A 344 -35.09 12.36 -11.58
C ASN A 344 -35.48 13.40 -10.54
N GLY A 345 -35.56 14.64 -11.02
CA GLY A 345 -35.90 15.82 -10.22
C GLY A 345 -36.50 16.94 -11.06
N GLY A 346 -37.29 16.60 -12.09
CA GLY A 346 -38.16 17.56 -12.76
C GLY A 346 -39.38 17.86 -11.91
N GLY A 347 -39.21 18.64 -10.83
CA GLY A 347 -40.32 19.23 -10.09
C GLY A 347 -41.03 20.24 -10.98
N SER A 348 -42.25 19.92 -11.42
CA SER A 348 -43.14 20.91 -12.03
C SER A 348 -43.76 21.75 -10.90
N CYS A 349 -43.53 23.06 -10.97
CA CYS A 349 -44.35 24.05 -10.30
C CYS A 349 -45.79 23.98 -10.83
N CYS A 350 -46.76 24.08 -9.92
CA CYS A 350 -48.00 24.87 -9.97
C CYS A 350 -48.81 24.61 -8.70
#